data_AF-A0A2E6N3G4-F1
#
_entry.id   AF-A0A2E6N3G4-F1
#
_cell.length_a   1.000
_cell.length_b   1.000
_cell.length_c   1.000
_cell.angle_alpha   90.00
_cell.angle_beta   90.00
_cell.angle_gamma   90.00
#
_symmetry.space_group_name_H-M   'P 1'
#
loop_
_entity.id
_entity.type
_entity.pdbx_description
1 polymer ?
#
loop_
_entity_poly.entity_id
_entity_poly.type
_entity_poly.pdbx_seq_one_letter_code
_entity_poly.pdbx_strand_id
1 'polypeptide(L)'
;MNGMLHAKINLTNFFKNTGILPNSLKGHTHLRTVLLCTSLLIGIQSTRSMSQELGLWIPSYEVNQTQLISNGSDSSFSLLHDLGIELLILPFEIFSENKTISSLSDQWDGNIVIDYGIKFLDAYNLEMQRDSLLNHYTSSMMLLRQQSTITGHLMHHYSPFQDSLFRERWRLVTQILKDFNTNGFYYVIPENLDSIALSFTTDNMSTRWVPKNNIFESPFQLEDLKRLESAFLINQAAEFIWFTQTWLDEAFLAHPSLEESLVFWNETGNFMLTKPAQKMSSMNTHWSRPFMVVLILLFLGLYQQSQVYRRTPMRYLTNYSFLIDDMLRYSERYTSIGFLLFVIRSCVVSLCFVIWGLSNWNDLDWVYLEHLIFGQTKHSPNTFLLWGVLSLVLLLTQLVELLLLRIPKSGYQSMRQILAIYSWNVHLNLILLLFIFIAFVNQFSIINGMTILFLIILSWCIGFVISSIQGAKINYRTGKRYVIWSLGTYILLISLSIYLFSQSEVSHGIMSMLYAL
;
A
#
# COMPACT_ATOMS: atom_id res chain seq x y z
N MET A 1 -21.31 28.33 -29.78
CA MET A 1 -21.32 27.79 -31.15
C MET A 1 -21.26 26.28 -31.07
N ASN A 2 -22.17 25.61 -31.79
CA ASN A 2 -22.41 24.17 -31.76
C ASN A 2 -21.28 23.33 -32.36
N GLY A 3 -21.08 22.12 -31.83
CA GLY A 3 -20.52 21.02 -32.61
C GLY A 3 -19.75 19.97 -31.80
N MET A 4 -20.43 19.07 -31.09
CA MET A 4 -19.81 17.82 -30.65
C MET A 4 -20.75 16.65 -30.94
N LEU A 5 -20.30 15.79 -31.85
CA LEU A 5 -20.98 14.59 -32.32
C LEU A 5 -21.22 13.62 -31.16
N HIS A 6 -22.49 13.34 -30.87
CA HIS A 6 -22.89 12.20 -30.04
C HIS A 6 -22.79 10.90 -30.84
N ALA A 7 -21.72 10.13 -30.65
CA ALA A 7 -21.72 8.71 -30.97
C ALA A 7 -22.40 7.93 -29.83
N LYS A 8 -23.70 7.68 -29.98
CA LYS A 8 -24.50 6.89 -29.02
C LYS A 8 -24.16 5.40 -29.20
N ILE A 9 -23.19 4.88 -28.45
CA ILE A 9 -22.91 3.44 -28.40
C ILE A 9 -24.10 2.76 -27.72
N ASN A 10 -24.97 2.15 -28.52
CA ASN A 10 -26.14 1.41 -28.05
C ASN A 10 -25.67 -0.01 -27.63
N LEU A 11 -25.18 -0.14 -26.39
CA LEU A 11 -24.65 -1.37 -25.78
C LEU A 11 -25.62 -2.57 -25.89
N THR A 12 -26.92 -2.33 -26.02
CA THR A 12 -27.94 -3.36 -26.25
C THR A 12 -27.77 -4.11 -27.58
N ASN A 13 -27.26 -3.47 -28.63
CA ASN A 13 -26.98 -4.13 -29.91
C ASN A 13 -25.65 -4.92 -29.88
N PHE A 14 -24.68 -4.49 -29.07
CA PHE A 14 -23.39 -5.18 -28.92
C PHE A 14 -23.57 -6.56 -28.26
N PHE A 15 -24.41 -6.66 -27.23
CA PHE A 15 -24.68 -7.95 -26.56
C PHE A 15 -25.64 -8.86 -27.34
N LYS A 16 -26.49 -8.30 -28.21
CA LYS A 16 -27.38 -9.09 -29.07
C LYS A 16 -26.65 -9.70 -30.27
N ASN A 17 -25.62 -9.03 -30.79
CA ASN A 17 -24.83 -9.50 -31.92
C ASN A 17 -23.65 -10.42 -31.55
N THR A 18 -23.24 -10.46 -30.29
CA THR A 18 -22.10 -11.29 -29.84
C THR A 18 -22.51 -12.69 -29.38
N GLY A 19 -23.81 -12.98 -29.24
CA GLY A 19 -24.31 -14.34 -28.96
C GLY A 19 -23.95 -14.90 -27.58
N ILE A 20 -23.37 -14.08 -26.69
CA ILE A 20 -22.95 -14.48 -25.34
C ILE A 20 -24.11 -14.23 -24.37
N LEU A 21 -25.20 -14.99 -24.47
CA LEU A 21 -26.02 -15.33 -23.29
C LEU A 21 -27.01 -16.47 -23.62
N PRO A 22 -27.02 -17.58 -22.85
CA PRO A 22 -28.05 -18.61 -22.96
C PRO A 22 -29.38 -18.14 -22.37
N ASN A 23 -30.48 -18.51 -23.03
CA ASN A 23 -31.86 -18.05 -22.83
C ASN A 23 -32.55 -18.48 -21.51
N SER A 24 -31.84 -18.93 -20.47
CA SER A 24 -32.47 -19.46 -19.25
C SER A 24 -31.97 -18.80 -17.97
N LEU A 25 -32.31 -17.53 -17.77
CA LEU A 25 -32.32 -16.91 -16.44
C LEU A 25 -33.36 -15.78 -16.40
N LYS A 26 -34.63 -16.16 -16.67
CA LYS A 26 -35.79 -15.35 -16.31
C LYS A 26 -36.10 -15.59 -14.85
N GLY A 27 -35.69 -14.69 -13.97
CA GLY A 27 -36.29 -14.62 -12.64
C GLY A 27 -35.41 -14.17 -11.50
N HIS A 28 -34.69 -13.04 -11.60
CA HIS A 28 -34.25 -12.31 -10.40
C HIS A 28 -34.41 -10.80 -10.61
N THR A 29 -35.59 -10.30 -10.27
CA THR A 29 -35.90 -8.87 -10.13
C THR A 29 -35.00 -8.18 -9.10
N HIS A 30 -34.40 -8.92 -8.16
CA HIS A 30 -33.45 -8.39 -7.17
C HIS A 30 -32.12 -7.90 -7.77
N LEU A 31 -31.61 -8.53 -8.83
CA LEU A 31 -30.31 -8.17 -9.40
C LEU A 31 -30.39 -6.86 -10.19
N ARG A 32 -31.57 -6.54 -10.75
CA ARG A 32 -31.87 -5.22 -11.35
C ARG A 32 -32.02 -4.12 -10.31
N THR A 33 -32.58 -4.41 -9.13
CA THR A 33 -32.71 -3.41 -8.05
C THR A 33 -31.38 -3.11 -7.38
N VAL A 34 -30.52 -4.12 -7.21
CA VAL A 34 -29.16 -3.93 -6.67
C VAL A 34 -28.30 -3.14 -7.67
N LEU A 35 -28.35 -3.44 -8.98
CA LEU A 35 -27.63 -2.67 -9.99
C LEU A 35 -28.16 -1.24 -10.18
N LEU A 36 -29.47 -1.02 -10.06
CA LEU A 36 -30.05 0.33 -10.08
C LEU A 36 -29.71 1.11 -8.81
N CYS A 37 -29.68 0.49 -7.62
CA CYS A 37 -29.27 1.16 -6.39
C CYS A 37 -27.77 1.47 -6.39
N THR A 38 -26.91 0.62 -6.98
CA THR A 38 -25.48 0.93 -7.11
C THR A 38 -25.21 2.00 -8.17
N SER A 39 -26.02 2.11 -9.23
CA SER A 39 -25.87 3.18 -10.21
C SER A 39 -26.48 4.52 -9.77
N LEU A 40 -27.45 4.50 -8.84
CA LEU A 40 -28.04 5.73 -8.28
C LEU A 40 -27.24 6.29 -7.08
N LEU A 41 -26.35 5.49 -6.47
CA LEU A 41 -25.40 5.93 -5.43
C LEU A 41 -24.10 6.52 -5.98
N ILE A 42 -23.92 6.56 -7.31
CA ILE A 42 -22.77 7.21 -7.98
C ILE A 42 -23.17 8.58 -8.58
N GLY A 43 -24.43 9.01 -8.38
CA GLY A 43 -24.88 10.35 -8.72
C GLY A 43 -24.92 11.23 -7.47
N ILE A 44 -24.18 12.35 -7.51
CA ILE A 44 -24.11 13.44 -6.52
C ILE A 44 -23.02 13.26 -5.44
N GLN A 45 -21.77 13.48 -5.84
CA GLN A 45 -20.90 14.41 -5.11
C GLN A 45 -20.58 15.58 -6.05
N SER A 46 -21.56 16.46 -6.17
CA SER A 46 -21.37 17.83 -6.62
C SER A 46 -20.53 18.55 -5.58
N THR A 47 -19.38 19.08 -6.02
CA THR A 47 -18.73 20.28 -5.50
C THR A 47 -18.71 20.44 -3.98
N ARG A 48 -17.66 19.93 -3.33
CA ARG A 48 -17.14 20.58 -2.13
C ARG A 48 -15.90 21.37 -2.51
N SER A 49 -15.94 22.65 -2.18
CA SER A 49 -14.83 23.58 -2.23
C SER A 49 -13.58 22.93 -1.64
N MET A 50 -12.49 22.98 -2.39
CA MET A 50 -11.16 22.65 -1.90
C MET A 50 -10.82 23.58 -0.75
N SER A 51 -10.30 23.05 0.34
CA SER A 51 -9.87 23.84 1.50
C SER A 51 -8.51 23.36 2.00
N GLN A 52 -7.62 22.97 1.08
CA GLN A 52 -6.20 22.77 1.38
C GLN A 52 -5.44 23.90 0.72
N GLU A 53 -4.86 24.79 1.53
CA GLU A 53 -4.11 25.95 1.04
C GLU A 53 -2.61 25.58 1.02
N LEU A 54 -2.02 25.52 -0.19
CA LEU A 54 -0.58 25.32 -0.37
C LEU A 54 0.17 26.65 -0.21
N GLY A 55 1.17 26.64 0.67
CA GLY A 55 2.01 27.79 0.94
C GLY A 55 3.47 27.59 0.57
N LEU A 56 4.10 28.61 -0.01
CA LEU A 56 5.55 28.70 -0.16
C LEU A 56 6.09 29.65 0.91
N TRP A 57 6.97 29.15 1.76
CA TRP A 57 7.63 29.91 2.81
C TRP A 57 9.06 30.24 2.44
N ILE A 58 9.39 31.54 2.44
CA ILE A 58 10.75 32.03 2.32
C ILE A 58 11.20 32.47 3.71
N PRO A 59 12.01 31.69 4.43
CA PRO A 59 12.50 32.09 5.74
C PRO A 59 13.52 33.22 5.61
N SER A 60 13.67 34.04 6.66
CA SER A 60 14.53 35.22 6.66
C SER A 60 16.01 34.94 6.32
N TYR A 61 16.49 33.72 6.57
CA TYR A 61 17.86 33.32 6.23
C TYR A 61 18.06 32.92 4.76
N GLU A 62 16.99 32.70 4.00
CA GLU A 62 17.03 32.33 2.57
C GLU A 62 16.86 33.54 1.64
N VAL A 63 16.51 34.71 2.15
CA VAL A 63 16.20 35.93 1.37
C VAL A 63 17.30 36.30 0.38
N ASN A 64 18.57 36.08 0.73
CA ASN A 64 19.71 36.37 -0.14
C ASN A 64 20.02 35.26 -1.17
N GLN A 65 19.40 34.09 -1.04
CA GLN A 65 19.60 32.91 -1.88
C GLN A 65 18.44 32.70 -2.87
N THR A 66 17.27 33.26 -2.58
CA THR A 66 16.07 33.13 -3.42
C THR A 66 16.15 33.98 -4.68
N GLN A 67 16.36 33.33 -5.83
CA GLN A 67 16.32 33.98 -7.17
C GLN A 67 14.91 34.45 -7.57
N LEU A 68 13.88 33.95 -6.87
CA LEU A 68 12.45 34.19 -7.13
C LEU A 68 12.05 35.66 -6.94
N ILE A 69 12.74 36.38 -6.05
CA ILE A 69 12.47 37.80 -5.77
C ILE A 69 13.43 38.72 -6.56
N SER A 70 14.57 38.22 -7.04
CA SER A 70 15.60 39.07 -7.66
C SER A 70 15.40 39.32 -9.16
N ASN A 71 14.72 38.40 -9.87
CA ASN A 71 14.45 38.53 -11.30
C ASN A 71 12.94 38.62 -11.50
N GLY A 72 12.38 39.84 -11.54
CA GLY A 72 10.95 40.12 -11.73
C GLY A 72 10.39 39.68 -13.08
N SER A 73 10.48 38.40 -13.40
CA SER A 73 9.89 37.77 -14.58
C SER A 73 8.60 37.08 -14.18
N ASP A 74 7.49 37.51 -14.79
CA ASP A 74 6.14 36.95 -14.68
C ASP A 74 6.10 35.41 -14.81
N SER A 75 7.09 34.82 -15.49
CA SER A 75 7.25 33.37 -15.66
C SER A 75 7.51 32.58 -14.37
N SER A 76 7.99 33.21 -13.31
CA SER A 76 8.28 32.53 -12.03
C SER A 76 7.02 32.37 -11.18
N PHE A 77 6.20 33.42 -11.10
CA PHE A 77 4.92 33.39 -10.40
C PHE A 77 3.87 32.55 -11.12
N SER A 78 3.88 32.51 -12.47
CA SER A 78 3.00 31.61 -13.23
C SER A 78 3.27 30.14 -12.90
N LEU A 79 4.54 29.76 -12.73
CA LEU A 79 4.93 28.39 -12.38
C LEU A 79 4.43 28.01 -10.98
N LEU A 80 4.46 28.94 -10.01
CA LEU A 80 3.91 28.69 -8.68
C LEU A 80 2.39 28.49 -8.70
N HIS A 81 1.67 29.26 -9.52
CA HIS A 81 0.24 29.05 -9.73
C HIS A 81 -0.06 27.72 -10.42
N ASP A 82 0.75 27.31 -11.40
CA ASP A 82 0.62 26.02 -12.07
C ASP A 82 0.81 24.85 -11.09
N LEU A 83 1.69 25.00 -10.10
CA LEU A 83 1.89 24.05 -9.00
C LEU A 83 0.75 24.07 -7.95
N GLY A 84 -0.19 25.01 -8.04
CA GLY A 84 -1.29 25.17 -7.09
C GLY A 84 -0.90 25.84 -5.78
N ILE A 85 0.22 26.58 -5.76
CA ILE A 85 0.60 27.41 -4.60
C ILE A 85 -0.27 28.67 -4.62
N GLU A 86 -1.01 28.89 -3.53
CA GLU A 86 -1.95 30.02 -3.39
C GLU A 86 -1.48 31.04 -2.34
N LEU A 87 -0.55 30.65 -1.46
CA LEU A 87 -0.07 31.43 -0.33
C LEU A 87 1.45 31.64 -0.40
N LEU A 88 1.91 32.89 -0.27
CA LEU A 88 3.33 33.22 -0.09
C LEU A 88 3.56 33.70 1.34
N ILE A 89 4.52 33.10 2.04
CA ILE A 89 4.94 33.51 3.37
C ILE A 89 6.31 34.16 3.25
N LEU A 90 6.35 35.47 3.48
CA LEU A 90 7.53 36.29 3.25
C LEU A 90 8.00 36.92 4.55
N PRO A 91 9.33 36.97 4.80
CA PRO A 91 9.87 37.58 5.99
C PRO A 91 9.75 39.11 5.92
N PHE A 92 9.41 39.73 7.04
CA PHE A 92 9.16 41.18 7.13
C PHE A 92 10.33 42.03 6.63
N GLU A 93 11.56 41.53 6.75
CA GLU A 93 12.78 42.20 6.30
C GLU A 93 12.72 42.59 4.82
N ILE A 94 12.08 41.77 3.96
CA ILE A 94 11.92 42.05 2.52
C ILE A 94 11.08 43.32 2.27
N PHE A 95 10.13 43.60 3.16
CA PHE A 95 9.20 44.72 3.03
C PHE A 95 9.79 46.02 3.59
N SER A 96 10.72 45.92 4.54
CA SER A 96 11.41 47.09 5.11
C SER A 96 12.25 47.85 4.07
N GLU A 97 12.60 47.21 2.95
CA GLU A 97 13.39 47.78 1.86
C GLU A 97 12.56 48.49 0.76
N ASN A 98 11.35 48.97 1.06
CA ASN A 98 10.57 50.02 0.32
C ASN A 98 10.38 49.94 -1.22
N LYS A 99 10.98 48.98 -1.95
CA LYS A 99 11.00 48.93 -3.43
C LYS A 99 10.31 47.71 -4.03
N THR A 100 9.96 46.71 -3.22
CA THR A 100 9.52 45.39 -3.69
C THR A 100 8.01 45.19 -3.57
N ILE A 101 7.31 45.94 -2.73
CA ILE A 101 5.97 45.52 -2.31
C ILE A 101 4.87 45.84 -3.33
N SER A 102 4.89 47.03 -3.93
CA SER A 102 3.92 47.36 -4.98
C SER A 102 4.13 46.48 -6.20
N SER A 103 5.38 46.22 -6.59
CA SER A 103 5.69 45.31 -7.70
C SER A 103 5.26 43.87 -7.44
N LEU A 104 5.41 43.38 -6.20
CA LEU A 104 5.04 42.00 -5.85
C LEU A 104 3.52 41.86 -5.75
N SER A 105 2.83 42.90 -5.29
CA SER A 105 1.37 42.98 -5.30
C SER A 105 0.77 43.10 -6.71
N ASP A 106 1.51 43.63 -7.67
CA ASP A 106 1.08 43.73 -9.07
C ASP A 106 1.38 42.43 -9.86
N GLN A 107 2.24 41.55 -9.34
CA GLN A 107 2.70 40.32 -10.00
C GLN A 107 2.12 39.03 -9.41
N TRP A 108 1.65 39.07 -8.16
CA TRP A 108 1.08 37.90 -7.47
C TRP A 108 -0.39 38.15 -7.11
N ASP A 109 -1.27 37.35 -7.69
CA ASP A 109 -2.73 37.42 -7.46
C ASP A 109 -3.19 36.55 -6.27
N GLY A 110 -2.26 35.88 -5.57
CA GLY A 110 -2.55 35.02 -4.41
C GLY A 110 -2.45 35.72 -3.06
N ASN A 111 -2.55 34.92 -1.99
CA ASN A 111 -2.48 35.37 -0.60
C ASN A 111 -1.03 35.64 -0.18
N ILE A 112 -0.79 36.72 0.58
CA ILE A 112 0.53 37.01 1.19
C ILE A 112 0.41 37.04 2.72
N VAL A 113 1.27 36.29 3.39
CA VAL A 113 1.44 36.28 4.84
C VAL A 113 2.83 36.77 5.22
N ILE A 114 2.89 37.61 6.24
CA ILE A 114 4.14 38.22 6.70
C ILE A 114 4.68 37.47 7.90
N ASP A 115 5.90 36.95 7.78
CA ASP A 115 6.64 36.31 8.86
C ASP A 115 7.53 37.32 9.59
N TYR A 116 7.31 37.46 10.89
CA TYR A 116 8.11 38.34 11.77
C TYR A 116 9.38 37.65 12.32
N GLY A 117 9.62 36.38 12.00
CA GLY A 117 10.84 35.65 12.36
C GLY A 117 10.95 35.30 13.85
N ILE A 118 9.91 35.52 14.65
CA ILE A 118 9.93 35.29 16.11
C ILE A 118 9.78 33.79 16.40
N LYS A 119 10.69 33.22 17.20
CA LYS A 119 10.70 31.79 17.55
C LYS A 119 10.81 31.58 19.06
N PHE A 120 10.19 30.52 19.57
CA PHE A 120 10.33 30.04 20.95
C PHE A 120 10.01 31.09 22.03
N LEU A 121 8.94 31.86 21.84
CA LEU A 121 8.54 32.88 22.79
C LEU A 121 7.90 32.22 24.01
N ASP A 122 8.52 32.32 25.19
CA ASP A 122 7.96 31.82 26.45
C ASP A 122 7.26 32.93 27.25
N ALA A 123 6.59 32.56 28.35
CA ALA A 123 5.85 33.51 29.18
C ALA A 123 6.74 34.61 29.78
N TYR A 124 7.99 34.28 30.10
CA TYR A 124 8.93 35.21 30.73
C TYR A 124 9.44 36.24 29.73
N ASN A 125 9.89 35.79 28.56
CA ASN A 125 10.36 36.61 27.46
C ASN A 125 9.23 37.50 26.92
N LEU A 126 8.01 36.96 26.82
CA LEU A 126 6.83 37.73 26.44
C LEU A 126 6.58 38.91 27.39
N GLU A 127 6.72 38.70 28.71
CA GLU A 127 6.51 39.78 29.70
C GLU A 127 7.64 40.81 29.64
N MET A 128 8.88 40.36 29.58
CA MET A 128 10.06 41.23 29.56
C MET A 128 10.17 42.06 28.27
N GLN A 129 9.69 41.53 27.15
CA GLN A 129 9.81 42.15 25.82
C GLN A 129 8.48 42.64 25.27
N ARG A 130 7.40 42.62 26.06
CA ARG A 130 6.03 42.88 25.60
C ARG A 130 5.92 44.16 24.79
N ASP A 131 6.42 45.27 25.34
CA ASP A 131 6.27 46.58 24.74
C ASP A 131 7.12 46.71 23.46
N SER A 132 8.30 46.08 23.43
CA SER A 132 9.15 46.02 22.23
C SER A 132 8.50 45.18 21.12
N LEU A 133 7.91 44.03 21.48
CA LEU A 133 7.21 43.14 20.54
C LEU A 133 5.95 43.82 19.98
N LEU A 134 5.15 44.46 20.84
CA LEU A 134 3.98 45.22 20.42
C LEU A 134 4.37 46.37 19.48
N ASN A 135 5.41 47.13 19.81
CA ASN A 135 5.88 48.19 18.91
C ASN A 135 6.37 47.62 17.57
N HIS A 136 7.07 46.48 17.58
CA HIS A 136 7.51 45.82 16.35
C HIS A 136 6.31 45.41 15.48
N TYR A 137 5.39 44.61 15.99
CA TYR A 137 4.20 44.18 15.23
C TYR A 137 3.34 45.36 14.77
N THR A 138 3.04 46.32 15.65
CA THR A 138 2.14 47.43 15.31
C THR A 138 2.76 48.38 14.29
N SER A 139 4.05 48.68 14.39
CA SER A 139 4.74 49.51 13.39
C SER A 139 4.75 48.83 12.02
N SER A 140 5.04 47.53 11.97
CA SER A 140 5.00 46.75 10.74
C SER A 140 3.60 46.63 10.14
N MET A 141 2.58 46.33 10.95
CA MET A 141 1.20 46.25 10.48
C MET A 141 0.70 47.59 9.95
N MET A 142 1.11 48.71 10.55
CA MET A 142 0.76 50.05 10.08
C MET A 142 1.42 50.38 8.73
N LEU A 143 2.67 49.96 8.50
CA LEU A 143 3.34 50.10 7.20
C LEU A 143 2.63 49.31 6.10
N LEU A 144 2.11 48.13 6.44
CA LEU A 144 1.52 47.18 5.50
C LEU A 144 0.00 47.34 5.32
N ARG A 145 -0.63 48.21 6.12
CA ARG A 145 -2.11 48.38 6.17
C ARG A 145 -2.74 48.78 4.83
N GLN A 146 -1.98 49.43 3.94
CA GLN A 146 -2.48 49.92 2.67
C GLN A 146 -2.48 48.85 1.56
N GLN A 147 -1.96 47.65 1.83
CA GLN A 147 -1.81 46.58 0.85
C GLN A 147 -2.90 45.52 1.04
N SER A 148 -3.81 45.45 0.07
CA SER A 148 -4.93 44.50 0.09
C SER A 148 -4.52 43.05 -0.18
N THR A 149 -3.32 42.82 -0.73
CA THR A 149 -2.77 41.49 -1.02
C THR A 149 -2.26 40.76 0.22
N ILE A 150 -1.99 41.48 1.31
CA ILE A 150 -1.60 40.89 2.58
C ILE A 150 -2.85 40.39 3.28
N THR A 151 -2.97 39.07 3.40
CA THR A 151 -4.12 38.39 3.98
C THR A 151 -3.87 37.92 5.41
N GLY A 152 -2.61 37.91 5.86
CA GLY A 152 -2.31 37.59 7.25
C GLY A 152 -0.89 37.84 7.74
N HIS A 153 -0.68 37.48 9.01
CA HIS A 153 0.51 37.77 9.81
C HIS A 153 0.90 36.52 10.60
N LEU A 154 2.07 35.97 10.33
CA LEU A 154 2.66 34.86 11.06
C LEU A 154 3.40 35.39 12.28
N MET A 155 2.76 35.25 13.44
CA MET A 155 3.19 35.97 14.65
C MET A 155 4.46 35.38 15.24
N HIS A 156 4.48 34.07 15.45
CA HIS A 156 5.62 33.37 16.03
C HIS A 156 5.56 31.86 15.78
N HIS A 157 6.72 31.23 15.97
CA HIS A 157 6.94 29.80 15.76
C HIS A 157 7.23 29.07 17.08
N TYR A 158 6.65 27.88 17.23
CA TYR A 158 7.04 26.88 18.23
C TYR A 158 6.93 27.34 19.70
N SER A 159 6.10 28.33 19.99
CA SER A 159 5.88 28.82 21.35
C SER A 159 5.01 27.86 22.17
N PRO A 160 5.22 27.75 23.49
CA PRO A 160 4.58 26.73 24.33
C PRO A 160 3.14 27.11 24.72
N PHE A 161 2.20 27.04 23.79
CA PHE A 161 0.76 27.31 24.05
C PHE A 161 0.11 26.38 25.09
N GLN A 162 0.79 25.29 25.46
CA GLN A 162 0.40 24.41 26.56
C GLN A 162 0.56 25.09 27.93
N ASP A 163 1.48 26.04 28.07
CA ASP A 163 1.65 26.82 29.30
C ASP A 163 0.48 27.82 29.46
N SER A 164 -0.26 27.68 30.56
CA SER A 164 -1.39 28.54 30.87
C SER A 164 -0.96 30.00 31.07
N LEU A 165 0.23 30.23 31.62
CA LEU A 165 0.76 31.57 31.88
C LEU A 165 1.10 32.28 30.56
N PHE A 166 1.80 31.57 29.65
CA PHE A 166 2.08 32.08 28.31
C PHE A 166 0.80 32.41 27.56
N ARG A 167 -0.19 31.50 27.62
CA ARG A 167 -1.48 31.65 26.95
C ARG A 167 -2.26 32.87 27.40
N GLU A 168 -2.33 33.11 28.71
CA GLU A 168 -3.02 34.27 29.28
C GLU A 168 -2.36 35.58 28.84
N ARG A 169 -1.02 35.64 28.91
CA ARG A 169 -0.25 36.83 28.50
C ARG A 169 -0.36 37.09 27.00
N TRP A 170 -0.27 36.05 26.17
CA TRP A 170 -0.38 36.19 24.72
C TRP A 170 -1.79 36.63 24.29
N ARG A 171 -2.83 36.23 25.03
CA ARG A 171 -4.20 36.69 24.78
C ARG A 171 -4.32 38.22 24.86
N LEU A 172 -3.66 38.84 25.84
CA LEU A 172 -3.67 40.30 26.00
C LEU A 172 -2.96 40.98 24.81
N VAL A 173 -1.82 40.44 24.37
CA VAL A 173 -1.11 40.93 23.19
C VAL A 173 -1.96 40.80 21.93
N THR A 174 -2.60 39.65 21.73
CA THR A 174 -3.46 39.39 20.55
C THR A 174 -4.66 40.33 20.52
N GLN A 175 -5.26 40.65 21.67
CA GLN A 175 -6.37 41.61 21.76
C GLN A 175 -5.94 42.99 21.28
N ILE A 176 -4.77 43.46 21.70
CA ILE A 176 -4.22 44.76 21.26
C ILE A 176 -3.96 44.73 19.75
N LEU A 177 -3.32 43.66 19.23
CA LEU A 177 -2.98 43.58 17.81
C LEU A 177 -4.21 43.54 16.88
N LYS A 178 -5.34 42.96 17.33
CA LYS A 178 -6.60 42.94 16.57
C LYS A 178 -7.15 44.33 16.29
N ASP A 179 -6.87 45.31 17.15
CA ASP A 179 -7.30 46.69 16.94
C ASP A 179 -6.51 47.38 15.80
N PHE A 180 -5.32 46.88 15.46
CA PHE A 180 -4.46 47.43 14.40
C PHE A 180 -4.69 46.77 13.04
N ASN A 181 -5.01 45.46 13.01
CA ASN A 181 -5.25 44.74 11.77
C ASN A 181 -6.28 43.61 11.95
N THR A 182 -7.26 43.55 11.04
CA THR A 182 -8.32 42.52 11.01
C THR A 182 -7.93 41.27 10.21
N ASN A 183 -6.76 41.27 9.59
CA ASN A 183 -6.25 40.14 8.80
C ASN A 183 -5.97 38.91 9.67
N GLY A 184 -5.82 37.75 9.02
CA GLY A 184 -5.62 36.47 9.72
C GLY A 184 -4.29 36.42 10.47
N PHE A 185 -4.29 35.83 11.67
CA PHE A 185 -3.09 35.55 12.44
C PHE A 185 -2.73 34.07 12.34
N TYR A 186 -1.50 33.78 11.95
CA TYR A 186 -0.97 32.43 11.78
C TYR A 186 0.02 32.11 12.90
N TYR A 187 0.02 30.85 13.32
CA TYR A 187 0.90 30.34 14.37
C TYR A 187 1.41 28.95 13.99
N VAL A 188 2.72 28.73 14.07
CA VAL A 188 3.32 27.39 13.87
C VAL A 188 3.46 26.67 15.20
N ILE A 189 2.85 25.49 15.32
CA ILE A 189 2.81 24.72 16.56
C ILE A 189 3.61 23.40 16.46
N PRO A 190 4.22 22.94 17.57
CA PRO A 190 4.92 21.65 17.61
C PRO A 190 3.94 20.45 17.47
N GLU A 191 4.49 19.31 17.05
CA GLU A 191 3.81 18.11 16.50
C GLU A 191 2.78 17.40 17.41
N ASN A 192 2.53 17.85 18.64
CA ASN A 192 1.89 17.04 19.68
C ASN A 192 0.72 17.75 20.41
N LEU A 193 -0.14 18.46 19.67
CA LEU A 193 -1.21 19.29 20.23
C LEU A 193 -2.61 18.86 19.75
N ASP A 194 -2.92 17.57 19.83
CA ASP A 194 -4.12 16.97 19.20
C ASP A 194 -5.49 17.27 19.84
N SER A 195 -5.64 18.23 20.76
CA SER A 195 -7.00 18.60 21.23
C SER A 195 -7.11 19.84 22.10
N ILE A 196 -6.05 20.24 22.80
CA ILE A 196 -6.18 21.27 23.86
C ILE A 196 -6.05 22.70 23.31
N ALA A 197 -5.33 22.91 22.19
CA ALA A 197 -5.17 24.24 21.57
C ALA A 197 -6.43 24.75 20.85
N LEU A 198 -7.25 23.85 20.31
CA LEU A 198 -8.50 24.17 19.59
C LEU A 198 -9.61 24.78 20.46
N SER A 199 -9.47 24.70 21.79
CA SER A 199 -10.45 25.27 22.74
C SER A 199 -10.32 26.79 22.93
N PHE A 200 -9.32 27.44 22.33
CA PHE A 200 -9.02 28.86 22.60
C PHE A 200 -9.67 29.88 21.64
N THR A 201 -10.34 29.44 20.58
CA THR A 201 -10.89 30.35 19.56
C THR A 201 -12.34 30.04 19.25
N THR A 202 -13.25 30.41 20.15
CA THR A 202 -14.66 30.60 19.82
C THR A 202 -14.93 31.90 19.05
N ASP A 203 -13.90 32.69 18.74
CA ASP A 203 -13.96 33.81 17.78
C ASP A 203 -13.40 33.35 16.43
N ASN A 204 -14.32 32.95 15.56
CA ASN A 204 -14.13 31.83 14.65
C ASN A 204 -13.70 32.21 13.21
N MET A 205 -12.93 33.29 12.99
CA MET A 205 -12.55 33.64 11.59
C MET A 205 -11.13 34.17 11.33
N SER A 206 -10.33 34.57 12.34
CA SER A 206 -9.04 35.25 12.07
C SER A 206 -7.81 34.60 12.69
N THR A 207 -7.87 33.36 13.19
CA THR A 207 -6.70 32.68 13.76
C THR A 207 -6.54 31.29 13.15
N ARG A 208 -5.37 31.03 12.58
CA ARG A 208 -5.03 29.78 11.89
C ARG A 208 -3.80 29.14 12.54
N TRP A 209 -3.89 27.84 12.76
CA TRP A 209 -2.85 27.06 13.43
C TRP A 209 -2.24 26.09 12.43
N VAL A 210 -0.92 26.15 12.26
CA VAL A 210 -0.21 25.29 11.31
C VAL A 210 0.69 24.33 12.08
N PRO A 211 0.42 23.01 12.03
CA PRO A 211 1.25 22.03 12.69
C PRO A 211 2.58 21.86 11.96
N LYS A 212 3.67 21.71 12.71
CA LYS A 212 5.01 21.47 12.15
C LYS A 212 5.06 20.29 11.19
N ASN A 213 4.24 19.26 11.42
CA ASN A 213 4.15 18.09 10.54
C ASN A 213 3.76 18.43 9.10
N ASN A 214 3.07 19.56 8.89
CA ASN A 214 2.65 20.03 7.58
C ASN A 214 3.63 21.05 6.96
N ILE A 215 4.78 21.28 7.59
CA ILE A 215 5.83 22.18 7.11
C ILE A 215 7.04 21.35 6.67
N PHE A 216 7.51 21.62 5.47
CA PHE A 216 8.60 20.94 4.79
C PHE A 216 9.79 21.90 4.63
N GLU A 217 10.79 21.73 5.49
CA GLU A 217 12.00 22.57 5.58
C GLU A 217 13.24 21.79 5.09
N SER A 218 14.20 22.47 4.46
CA SER A 218 15.49 21.87 4.05
C SER A 218 16.28 21.37 5.28
N PRO A 219 17.04 20.25 5.17
CA PRO A 219 17.29 19.47 3.96
C PRO A 219 16.18 18.46 3.65
N PHE A 220 15.91 18.28 2.35
CA PHE A 220 14.99 17.28 1.84
C PHE A 220 15.37 15.87 2.28
N GLN A 221 14.40 15.14 2.86
CA GLN A 221 14.52 13.73 3.21
C GLN A 221 13.52 12.89 2.42
N LEU A 222 13.88 11.65 2.08
CA LEU A 222 12.99 10.77 1.32
C LEU A 222 11.70 10.46 2.09
N GLU A 223 11.78 10.45 3.42
CA GLU A 223 10.65 10.31 4.34
C GLU A 223 9.65 11.47 4.20
N ASP A 224 10.09 12.66 3.78
CA ASP A 224 9.21 13.80 3.55
C ASP A 224 8.20 13.55 2.44
N LEU A 225 8.54 12.75 1.42
CA LEU A 225 7.60 12.39 0.37
C LEU A 225 6.44 11.53 0.91
N LYS A 226 6.71 10.64 1.86
CA LYS A 226 5.67 9.84 2.53
C LYS A 226 4.80 10.72 3.41
N ARG A 227 5.42 11.66 4.12
CA ARG A 227 4.71 12.66 4.94
C ARG A 227 3.84 13.55 4.07
N LEU A 228 4.33 13.99 2.91
CA LEU A 228 3.60 14.78 1.94
C LEU A 228 2.41 14.02 1.34
N GLU A 229 2.64 12.79 0.89
CA GLU A 229 1.58 11.91 0.39
C GLU A 229 0.51 11.70 1.45
N SER A 230 0.90 11.49 2.72
CA SER A 230 -0.06 11.38 3.82
C SER A 230 -0.82 12.69 4.08
N ALA A 231 -0.18 13.85 3.95
CA ALA A 231 -0.84 15.15 4.13
C ALA A 231 -1.92 15.42 3.07
N PHE A 232 -1.71 14.97 1.82
CA PHE A 232 -2.71 15.07 0.76
C PHE A 232 -3.77 13.96 0.79
N LEU A 233 -3.42 12.72 1.21
CA LEU A 233 -4.37 11.60 1.30
C LEU A 233 -5.33 11.74 2.49
N ILE A 234 -4.88 12.33 3.60
CA ILE A 234 -5.72 12.63 4.77
C ILE A 234 -6.48 13.95 4.49
N ASN A 235 -7.31 13.90 3.45
CA ASN A 235 -8.06 15.00 2.85
C ASN A 235 -9.24 15.49 3.75
N GLN A 236 -9.05 15.49 5.07
CA GLN A 236 -9.97 16.01 6.09
C GLN A 236 -9.28 16.68 7.30
N ALA A 237 -7.95 16.58 7.48
CA ALA A 237 -7.28 17.10 8.69
C ALA A 237 -6.23 18.19 8.46
N ALA A 238 -5.53 18.20 7.31
CA ALA A 238 -4.54 19.23 7.00
C ALA A 238 -5.18 20.36 6.17
N GLU A 239 -5.47 21.49 6.80
CA GLU A 239 -5.97 22.73 6.15
C GLU A 239 -4.83 23.49 5.42
N PHE A 240 -3.59 23.33 5.88
CA PHE A 240 -2.40 24.05 5.37
C PHE A 240 -1.24 23.07 5.14
N ILE A 241 -0.55 23.20 4.01
CA ILE A 241 0.69 22.49 3.68
C ILE A 241 1.71 23.52 3.18
N TRP A 242 2.85 23.66 3.88
CA TRP A 242 3.84 24.69 3.58
C TRP A 242 5.20 24.11 3.21
N PHE A 243 5.81 24.65 2.17
CA PHE A 243 7.15 24.26 1.69
C PHE A 243 8.11 25.42 1.80
N THR A 244 9.34 25.17 2.24
CA THR A 244 10.42 26.12 1.99
C THR A 244 10.86 26.06 0.53
N GLN A 245 11.31 27.18 -0.04
CA GLN A 245 11.78 27.19 -1.43
C GLN A 245 12.95 26.23 -1.64
N THR A 246 13.92 26.23 -0.72
CA THR A 246 15.08 25.33 -0.77
C THR A 246 14.66 23.86 -0.73
N TRP A 247 13.70 23.49 0.11
CA TRP A 247 13.17 22.12 0.14
C TRP A 247 12.49 21.75 -1.18
N LEU A 248 11.70 22.65 -1.77
CA LEU A 248 11.00 22.41 -3.03
C LEU A 248 12.01 22.17 -4.18
N ASP A 249 13.04 23.00 -4.27
CA ASP A 249 14.12 22.89 -5.25
C ASP A 249 14.88 21.56 -5.07
N GLU A 250 15.25 21.21 -3.84
CA GLU A 250 15.89 19.93 -3.51
C GLU A 250 14.99 18.73 -3.84
N ALA A 251 13.69 18.83 -3.55
CA ALA A 251 12.71 17.78 -3.81
C ALA A 251 12.49 17.56 -5.31
N PHE A 252 12.42 18.62 -6.11
CA PHE A 252 12.34 18.50 -7.57
C PHE A 252 13.62 17.92 -8.19
N LEU A 253 14.79 18.30 -7.67
CA LEU A 253 16.06 17.69 -8.10
C LEU A 253 16.15 16.20 -7.75
N ALA A 254 15.72 15.83 -6.54
CA ALA A 254 15.75 14.45 -6.06
C ALA A 254 14.64 13.59 -6.70
N HIS A 255 13.49 14.19 -6.98
CA HIS A 255 12.28 13.52 -7.43
C HIS A 255 11.51 14.35 -8.49
N PRO A 256 11.98 14.39 -9.75
CA PRO A 256 11.44 15.27 -10.80
C PRO A 256 9.93 15.12 -11.05
N SER A 257 9.38 13.93 -10.83
CA SER A 257 7.96 13.65 -11.04
C SER A 257 7.04 14.23 -9.96
N LEU A 258 7.62 14.83 -8.90
CA LEU A 258 6.87 15.57 -7.89
C LEU A 258 6.22 16.83 -8.49
N GLU A 259 6.90 17.50 -9.43
CA GLU A 259 6.37 18.68 -10.13
C GLU A 259 5.07 18.33 -10.87
N GLU A 260 5.11 17.27 -11.69
CA GLU A 260 3.93 16.75 -12.39
C GLU A 260 2.81 16.33 -11.43
N SER A 261 3.17 15.82 -10.25
CA SER A 261 2.20 15.39 -9.23
C SER A 261 1.48 16.58 -8.58
N LEU A 262 2.18 17.69 -8.37
CA LEU A 262 1.59 18.94 -7.86
C LEU A 262 0.70 19.62 -8.92
N VAL A 263 1.15 19.68 -10.18
CA VAL A 263 0.32 20.18 -11.29
C VAL A 263 -0.95 19.34 -11.43
N PHE A 264 -0.82 18.00 -11.39
CA PHE A 264 -1.97 17.11 -11.45
C PHE A 264 -2.93 17.30 -10.27
N TRP A 265 -2.41 17.56 -9.06
CA TRP A 265 -3.24 17.89 -7.91
C TRP A 265 -4.00 19.20 -8.11
N ASN A 266 -3.34 20.24 -8.62
CA ASN A 266 -3.97 21.53 -8.90
C ASN A 266 -5.11 21.38 -9.93
N GLU A 267 -4.91 20.59 -10.98
CA GLU A 267 -5.92 20.39 -12.03
C GLU A 267 -7.10 19.48 -11.60
N THR A 268 -6.82 18.43 -10.82
CA THR A 268 -7.78 17.34 -10.58
C THR A 268 -8.27 17.22 -9.13
N GLY A 269 -7.56 17.86 -8.20
CA GLY A 269 -7.76 17.71 -6.77
C GLY A 269 -7.26 16.43 -6.14
N ASN A 270 -6.71 15.53 -6.94
CA ASN A 270 -6.17 14.28 -6.46
C ASN A 270 -4.65 14.37 -6.49
N PHE A 271 -4.03 14.24 -5.33
CA PHE A 271 -2.58 14.11 -5.28
C PHE A 271 -2.21 12.67 -5.61
N MET A 272 -1.37 12.49 -6.62
CA MET A 272 -0.80 11.20 -6.95
C MET A 272 0.70 11.38 -7.13
N LEU A 273 1.47 10.94 -6.14
CA LEU A 273 2.91 10.89 -6.30
C LEU A 273 3.23 9.77 -7.29
N THR A 274 3.56 10.17 -8.52
CA THR A 274 4.05 9.21 -9.51
C THR A 274 5.34 8.63 -8.97
N LYS A 275 5.33 7.33 -8.60
CA LYS A 275 6.55 6.64 -8.17
C LYS A 275 7.62 6.96 -9.21
N PRO A 276 8.82 7.41 -8.78
CA PRO A 276 9.84 7.81 -9.74
C PRO A 276 10.01 6.61 -10.64
N ALA A 277 9.94 6.82 -11.97
CA ALA A 277 10.09 5.75 -12.95
C ALA A 277 11.28 4.94 -12.49
N GLN A 278 11.02 3.73 -11.95
CA GLN A 278 11.98 3.08 -11.07
C GLN A 278 13.32 3.12 -11.79
N LYS A 279 14.25 3.96 -11.32
CA LYS A 279 15.66 3.64 -11.52
C LYS A 279 15.71 2.23 -10.95
N MET A 280 15.90 1.26 -11.83
CA MET A 280 16.18 -0.13 -11.52
C MET A 280 17.39 -0.13 -10.57
N SER A 281 17.13 0.22 -9.32
CA SER A 281 18.08 0.43 -8.26
C SER A 281 17.89 -0.76 -7.37
N SER A 282 18.91 -1.60 -7.46
CA SER A 282 18.88 -3.02 -7.17
C SER A 282 17.95 -3.80 -8.11
N MET A 283 18.59 -4.64 -8.93
CA MET A 283 17.98 -5.83 -9.49
C MET A 283 17.51 -6.69 -8.30
N ASN A 284 16.35 -6.36 -7.71
CA ASN A 284 15.57 -7.30 -6.92
C ASN A 284 15.18 -8.37 -7.94
N THR A 285 16.10 -9.31 -8.12
CA THR A 285 15.92 -10.46 -8.99
C THR A 285 14.73 -11.17 -8.38
N HIS A 286 13.53 -10.97 -8.93
CA HIS A 286 12.36 -11.73 -8.51
C HIS A 286 12.67 -13.18 -8.81
N TRP A 287 13.23 -13.88 -7.81
CA TRP A 287 13.78 -15.22 -7.97
C TRP A 287 12.72 -16.24 -8.41
N SER A 288 11.43 -15.89 -8.29
CA SER A 288 10.31 -16.65 -8.84
C SER A 288 10.48 -16.97 -10.34
N ARG A 289 11.03 -16.06 -11.16
CA ARG A 289 11.27 -16.29 -12.59
C ARG A 289 12.35 -17.35 -12.86
N PRO A 290 13.59 -17.23 -12.35
CA PRO A 290 14.59 -18.28 -12.52
C PRO A 290 14.15 -19.61 -11.88
N PHE A 291 13.40 -19.61 -10.76
CA PHE A 291 12.89 -20.86 -10.19
C PHE A 291 11.89 -21.57 -11.09
N MET A 292 10.96 -20.84 -11.72
CA MET A 292 10.06 -21.43 -12.71
C MET A 292 10.84 -22.08 -13.85
N VAL A 293 11.90 -21.42 -14.34
CA VAL A 293 12.76 -21.98 -15.40
C VAL A 293 13.48 -23.24 -14.93
N VAL A 294 14.10 -23.22 -13.74
CA VAL A 294 14.77 -24.40 -13.17
C VAL A 294 13.80 -25.56 -12.99
N LEU A 295 12.58 -25.28 -12.51
CA LEU A 295 11.56 -26.28 -12.27
C LEU A 295 11.03 -26.90 -13.58
N ILE A 296 10.81 -26.08 -14.61
CA ILE A 296 10.45 -26.55 -15.95
C ILE A 296 11.58 -27.39 -16.56
N LEU A 297 12.84 -26.95 -16.44
CA LEU A 297 14.02 -27.70 -16.90
C LEU A 297 14.14 -29.04 -16.18
N LEU A 298 13.80 -29.10 -14.90
CA LEU A 298 13.83 -30.33 -14.11
C LEU A 298 12.75 -31.31 -14.60
N PHE A 299 11.54 -30.85 -14.90
CA PHE A 299 10.50 -31.67 -15.53
C PHE A 299 10.88 -32.14 -16.95
N LEU A 300 11.50 -31.28 -17.75
CA LEU A 300 12.05 -31.65 -19.07
C LEU A 300 13.16 -32.71 -18.94
N GLY A 301 14.05 -32.56 -17.96
CA GLY A 301 15.11 -33.52 -17.66
C GLY A 301 14.54 -34.89 -17.28
N LEU A 302 13.51 -34.92 -16.44
CA LEU A 302 12.81 -36.17 -16.10
C LEU A 302 12.15 -36.82 -17.31
N TYR A 303 11.55 -36.00 -18.18
CA TYR A 303 10.93 -36.48 -19.42
C TYR A 303 11.95 -37.09 -20.39
N GLN A 304 13.16 -36.53 -20.46
CA GLN A 304 14.23 -37.06 -21.31
C GLN A 304 14.91 -38.30 -20.71
N GLN A 305 15.22 -38.28 -19.40
CA GLN A 305 16.02 -39.34 -18.77
C GLN A 305 15.21 -40.58 -18.40
N SER A 306 13.95 -40.43 -18.01
CA SER A 306 13.14 -41.56 -17.52
C SER A 306 12.11 -42.02 -18.55
N GLN A 307 12.35 -43.22 -19.11
CA GLN A 307 11.40 -43.86 -20.02
C GLN A 307 10.05 -44.13 -19.38
N VAL A 308 10.05 -44.43 -18.07
CA VAL A 308 8.82 -44.63 -17.28
C VAL A 308 8.07 -43.31 -17.17
N TYR A 309 8.76 -42.23 -16.80
CA TYR A 309 8.15 -40.89 -16.69
C TYR A 309 7.65 -40.38 -18.04
N ARG A 310 8.30 -40.68 -19.16
CA ARG A 310 7.87 -40.20 -20.47
C ARG A 310 6.46 -40.66 -20.86
N ARG A 311 6.04 -41.85 -20.42
CA ARG A 311 4.77 -42.49 -20.82
C ARG A 311 3.64 -42.32 -19.80
N THR A 312 3.93 -41.85 -18.57
CA THR A 312 2.99 -41.87 -17.44
C THR A 312 2.16 -40.60 -17.23
N PRO A 313 2.63 -39.35 -17.48
CA PRO A 313 1.85 -38.13 -17.27
C PRO A 313 0.58 -38.09 -18.12
N MET A 314 0.68 -38.47 -19.40
CA MET A 314 -0.50 -38.55 -20.27
C MET A 314 -1.50 -39.59 -19.77
N ARG A 315 -1.03 -40.74 -19.27
CA ARG A 315 -1.90 -41.76 -18.65
C ARG A 315 -2.53 -41.26 -17.36
N TYR A 316 -1.83 -40.46 -16.58
CA TYR A 316 -2.37 -39.87 -15.35
C TYR A 316 -3.59 -38.97 -15.64
N LEU A 317 -3.53 -38.20 -16.74
CA LEU A 317 -4.62 -37.31 -17.15
C LEU A 317 -5.75 -38.01 -17.93
N THR A 318 -5.43 -39.03 -18.74
CA THR A 318 -6.40 -39.64 -19.66
C THR A 318 -6.92 -41.01 -19.22
N ASN A 319 -6.13 -41.80 -18.50
CA ASN A 319 -6.45 -43.17 -18.10
C ASN A 319 -5.94 -43.47 -16.69
N TYR A 320 -6.46 -42.72 -15.73
CA TYR A 320 -6.02 -42.73 -14.34
C TYR A 320 -6.20 -44.10 -13.66
N SER A 321 -7.31 -44.80 -13.87
CA SER A 321 -7.59 -46.10 -13.23
C SER A 321 -6.54 -47.15 -13.60
N PHE A 322 -6.24 -47.26 -14.89
CA PHE A 322 -5.22 -48.19 -15.39
C PHE A 322 -3.84 -47.89 -14.81
N LEU A 323 -3.47 -46.60 -14.74
CA LEU A 323 -2.19 -46.18 -14.20
C LEU A 323 -2.03 -46.55 -12.72
N ILE A 324 -3.08 -46.35 -11.93
CA ILE A 324 -3.07 -46.71 -10.50
C ILE A 324 -2.95 -48.21 -10.31
N ASP A 325 -3.69 -49.01 -11.06
CA ASP A 325 -3.58 -50.48 -10.98
C ASP A 325 -2.17 -50.97 -11.35
N ASP A 326 -1.55 -50.36 -12.36
CA ASP A 326 -0.17 -50.63 -12.78
C ASP A 326 0.84 -50.27 -11.68
N MET A 327 0.65 -49.10 -11.03
CA MET A 327 1.50 -48.65 -9.92
C MET A 327 1.36 -49.49 -8.65
N LEU A 328 0.15 -49.96 -8.35
CA LEU A 328 -0.10 -50.83 -7.22
C LEU A 328 0.58 -52.18 -7.38
N ARG A 329 0.52 -52.74 -8.60
CA ARG A 329 1.11 -54.05 -8.92
C ARG A 329 2.63 -54.00 -9.11
N TYR A 330 3.14 -52.96 -9.77
CA TYR A 330 4.56 -52.83 -10.13
C TYR A 330 5.23 -51.62 -9.47
N SER A 331 4.94 -51.38 -8.19
CA SER A 331 5.40 -50.20 -7.43
C SER A 331 6.92 -49.96 -7.46
N GLU A 332 7.73 -51.02 -7.58
CA GLU A 332 9.19 -50.92 -7.64
C GLU A 332 9.67 -50.08 -8.83
N ARG A 333 9.00 -50.20 -9.99
CA ARG A 333 9.33 -49.43 -11.20
C ARG A 333 9.10 -47.94 -11.03
N TYR A 334 8.17 -47.56 -10.15
CA TYR A 334 7.75 -46.18 -9.92
C TYR A 334 8.37 -45.58 -8.65
N THR A 335 9.05 -46.37 -7.82
CA THR A 335 9.50 -45.90 -6.50
C THR A 335 10.52 -44.77 -6.58
N SER A 336 11.54 -44.90 -7.45
CA SER A 336 12.58 -43.88 -7.62
C SER A 336 12.00 -42.55 -8.15
N ILE A 337 11.17 -42.65 -9.19
CA ILE A 337 10.50 -41.49 -9.78
C ILE A 337 9.51 -40.87 -8.80
N GLY A 338 8.76 -41.70 -8.07
CA GLY A 338 7.81 -41.24 -7.06
C GLY A 338 8.49 -40.50 -5.92
N PHE A 339 9.64 -40.97 -5.45
CA PHE A 339 10.45 -40.25 -4.46
C PHE A 339 10.89 -38.88 -4.96
N LEU A 340 11.39 -38.81 -6.20
CA LEU A 340 11.85 -37.56 -6.78
C LEU A 340 10.68 -36.57 -6.96
N LEU A 341 9.52 -37.04 -7.45
CA LEU A 341 8.32 -36.22 -7.58
C LEU A 341 7.75 -35.78 -6.24
N PHE A 342 7.90 -36.60 -5.20
CA PHE A 342 7.54 -36.25 -3.84
C PHE A 342 8.38 -35.07 -3.35
N VAL A 343 9.70 -35.04 -3.62
CA VAL A 343 10.54 -33.87 -3.30
C VAL A 343 10.10 -32.66 -4.12
N ILE A 344 9.94 -32.79 -5.44
CA ILE A 344 9.53 -31.67 -6.31
C ILE A 344 8.19 -31.09 -5.88
N ARG A 345 7.24 -31.92 -5.44
CA ARG A 345 5.92 -31.47 -5.00
C ARG A 345 6.02 -30.43 -3.88
N SER A 346 6.90 -30.65 -2.90
CA SER A 346 7.12 -29.69 -1.82
C SER A 346 7.64 -28.35 -2.37
N CYS A 347 8.59 -28.40 -3.33
CA CYS A 347 9.16 -27.23 -3.99
C CYS A 347 8.15 -26.46 -4.87
N VAL A 348 7.26 -27.17 -5.56
CA VAL A 348 6.21 -26.57 -6.41
C VAL A 348 5.21 -25.81 -5.55
N VAL A 349 4.74 -26.45 -4.48
CA VAL A 349 3.69 -25.87 -3.64
C VAL A 349 4.25 -24.72 -2.80
N SER A 350 5.47 -24.84 -2.27
CA SER A 350 6.15 -23.71 -1.60
C SER A 350 6.32 -22.52 -2.53
N LEU A 351 6.65 -22.75 -3.81
CA LEU A 351 6.75 -21.68 -4.80
C LEU A 351 5.40 -21.01 -5.05
N CYS A 352 4.30 -21.77 -5.10
CA CYS A 352 2.95 -21.18 -5.19
C CYS A 352 2.67 -20.25 -4.01
N PHE A 353 3.02 -20.65 -2.78
CA PHE A 353 2.84 -19.81 -1.59
C PHE A 353 3.72 -18.55 -1.62
N VAL A 354 4.97 -18.67 -2.06
CA VAL A 354 5.88 -17.52 -2.17
C VAL A 354 5.39 -16.53 -3.22
N ILE A 355 4.95 -17.01 -4.39
CA ILE A 355 4.38 -16.14 -5.45
C ILE A 355 3.09 -15.49 -4.97
N TRP A 356 2.24 -16.24 -4.27
CA TRP A 356 1.02 -15.70 -3.68
C TRP A 356 1.32 -14.60 -2.65
N GLY A 357 2.27 -14.82 -1.74
CA GLY A 357 2.69 -13.81 -0.77
C GLY A 357 3.26 -12.58 -1.47
N LEU A 358 4.06 -12.75 -2.52
CA LEU A 358 4.68 -11.63 -3.23
C LEU A 358 3.64 -10.73 -3.91
N SER A 359 2.47 -11.30 -4.21
CA SER A 359 1.37 -10.59 -4.84
C SER A 359 0.40 -9.92 -3.86
N ASN A 360 0.29 -10.43 -2.63
CA ASN A 360 -0.77 -10.02 -1.70
C ASN A 360 -0.26 -9.38 -0.42
N TRP A 361 1.03 -9.49 -0.12
CA TRP A 361 1.64 -8.94 1.09
C TRP A 361 2.40 -7.66 0.80
N ASN A 362 2.33 -6.74 1.76
CA ASN A 362 3.09 -5.49 1.72
C ASN A 362 4.55 -5.74 2.18
N ASP A 363 5.45 -4.81 1.88
CA ASP A 363 6.87 -4.90 2.26
C ASP A 363 7.07 -5.09 3.78
N LEU A 364 6.17 -4.53 4.59
CA LEU A 364 6.15 -4.67 6.05
C LEU A 364 5.84 -6.12 6.51
N ASP A 365 4.90 -6.80 5.85
CA ASP A 365 4.52 -8.18 6.16
C ASP A 365 5.69 -9.14 5.88
N TRP A 366 6.43 -8.84 4.81
CA TRP A 366 7.64 -9.57 4.42
C TRP A 366 8.76 -9.41 5.44
N VAL A 367 9.04 -8.19 5.88
CA VAL A 367 10.05 -7.91 6.91
C VAL A 367 9.70 -8.57 8.24
N TYR A 368 8.42 -8.57 8.63
CA TYR A 368 7.96 -9.25 9.84
C TYR A 368 8.15 -10.76 9.77
N LEU A 369 7.76 -11.38 8.65
CA LEU A 369 7.92 -12.83 8.46
C LEU A 369 9.40 -13.25 8.49
N GLU A 370 10.27 -12.46 7.87
CA GLU A 370 11.71 -12.70 7.94
C GLU A 370 12.29 -12.49 9.33
N HIS A 371 11.81 -11.49 10.06
CA HIS A 371 12.18 -11.33 11.45
C HIS A 371 11.76 -12.54 12.30
N LEU A 372 10.55 -13.05 12.11
CA LEU A 372 10.02 -14.19 12.85
C LEU A 372 10.80 -15.49 12.58
N ILE A 373 11.25 -15.71 11.33
CA ILE A 373 11.92 -16.95 10.95
C ILE A 373 13.45 -16.84 11.07
N PHE A 374 14.04 -15.68 10.76
CA PHE A 374 15.50 -15.50 10.61
C PHE A 374 16.11 -14.44 11.54
N GLY A 375 15.31 -13.64 12.25
CA GLY A 375 15.78 -12.68 13.23
C GLY A 375 16.55 -11.47 12.66
N GLN A 376 16.49 -11.21 11.35
CA GLN A 376 17.21 -10.11 10.68
C GLN A 376 16.24 -9.05 10.13
N THR A 377 16.61 -7.77 10.20
CA THR A 377 15.72 -6.63 9.89
C THR A 377 16.25 -5.65 8.84
N LYS A 378 17.39 -5.91 8.20
CA LYS A 378 18.10 -4.89 7.40
C LYS A 378 18.16 -5.12 5.89
N HIS A 379 17.65 -6.23 5.36
CA HIS A 379 17.75 -6.53 3.93
C HIS A 379 16.38 -6.80 3.29
N SER A 380 16.31 -6.59 1.97
CA SER A 380 15.14 -6.91 1.16
C SER A 380 14.74 -8.39 1.31
N PRO A 381 13.45 -8.73 1.09
CA PRO A 381 12.97 -10.08 1.35
C PRO A 381 13.79 -11.12 0.56
N ASN A 382 14.54 -11.94 1.27
CA ASN A 382 15.24 -13.11 0.79
C ASN A 382 14.25 -14.25 0.52
N THR A 383 13.44 -14.03 -0.51
CA THR A 383 12.44 -14.97 -1.05
C THR A 383 13.00 -16.37 -1.31
N PHE A 384 14.30 -16.49 -1.60
CA PHE A 384 14.97 -17.79 -1.78
C PHE A 384 15.04 -18.58 -0.48
N LEU A 385 15.48 -17.94 0.60
CA LEU A 385 15.64 -18.60 1.88
C LEU A 385 14.27 -18.98 2.45
N LEU A 386 13.27 -18.09 2.30
CA LEU A 386 11.89 -18.43 2.64
C LEU A 386 11.37 -19.62 1.82
N TRP A 387 11.56 -19.62 0.50
CA TRP A 387 11.17 -20.75 -0.35
C TRP A 387 11.83 -22.05 0.11
N GLY A 388 13.12 -22.02 0.47
CA GLY A 388 13.84 -23.17 0.99
C GLY A 388 13.25 -23.71 2.29
N VAL A 389 12.98 -22.83 3.25
CA VAL A 389 12.37 -23.20 4.54
C VAL A 389 10.95 -23.73 4.35
N LEU A 390 10.11 -23.04 3.56
CA LEU A 390 8.76 -23.51 3.25
C LEU A 390 8.78 -24.87 2.54
N SER A 391 9.72 -25.08 1.61
CA SER A 391 9.88 -26.38 0.94
C SER A 391 10.25 -27.48 1.94
N LEU A 392 11.15 -27.21 2.89
CA LEU A 392 11.53 -28.16 3.93
C LEU A 392 10.35 -28.48 4.86
N VAL A 393 9.62 -27.46 5.33
CA VAL A 393 8.43 -27.64 6.18
C VAL A 393 7.38 -28.46 5.44
N LEU A 394 7.10 -28.11 4.17
CA LEU A 394 6.16 -28.84 3.34
C LEU A 394 6.61 -30.26 3.03
N LEU A 395 7.93 -30.52 2.96
CA LEU A 395 8.49 -31.85 2.80
C LEU A 395 8.28 -32.71 4.07
N LEU A 396 8.45 -32.12 5.24
CA LEU A 396 8.20 -32.80 6.52
C LEU A 396 6.71 -33.10 6.72
N THR A 397 5.82 -32.16 6.39
CA THR A 397 4.38 -32.37 6.52
C THR A 397 3.88 -33.48 5.59
N GLN A 398 4.32 -33.52 4.32
CA GLN A 398 3.95 -34.62 3.43
C GLN A 398 4.55 -35.99 3.86
N LEU A 399 5.67 -36.00 4.59
CA LEU A 399 6.22 -37.23 5.18
C LEU A 399 5.30 -37.75 6.30
N VAL A 400 4.81 -36.86 7.16
CA VAL A 400 3.77 -37.19 8.16
C VAL A 400 2.51 -37.70 7.48
N GLU A 401 2.07 -37.09 6.38
CA GLU A 401 0.92 -37.56 5.60
C GLU A 401 1.10 -38.99 5.06
N LEU A 402 2.28 -39.32 4.52
CA LEU A 402 2.56 -40.69 4.09
C LEU A 402 2.52 -41.68 5.27
N LEU A 403 3.00 -41.29 6.44
CA LEU A 403 2.92 -42.11 7.65
C LEU A 403 1.47 -42.30 8.09
N LEU A 404 0.64 -41.24 8.04
CA LEU A 404 -0.80 -41.33 8.33
C LEU A 404 -1.51 -42.30 7.38
N LEU A 405 -1.18 -42.29 6.09
CA LEU A 405 -1.70 -43.27 5.13
C LEU A 405 -1.21 -44.70 5.42
N ARG A 406 -0.08 -44.87 6.11
CA ARG A 406 0.47 -46.18 6.48
C ARG A 406 -0.11 -46.75 7.78
N ILE A 407 -0.53 -45.91 8.72
CA ILE A 407 -1.05 -46.34 10.04
C ILE A 407 -2.15 -47.42 9.92
N PRO A 408 -3.19 -47.24 9.09
CA PRO A 408 -4.20 -48.27 8.96
C PRO A 408 -3.65 -49.42 8.10
N LYS A 409 -3.22 -50.50 8.76
CA LYS A 409 -2.65 -51.72 8.13
C LYS A 409 -3.57 -52.39 7.10
N SER A 410 -4.83 -51.97 7.00
CA SER A 410 -5.86 -52.53 6.13
C SER A 410 -5.92 -51.93 4.72
N GLY A 411 -4.99 -51.07 4.30
CA GLY A 411 -4.97 -50.49 2.95
C GLY A 411 -3.80 -51.00 2.11
N TYR A 412 -2.79 -50.14 1.95
CA TYR A 412 -1.58 -50.43 1.17
C TYR A 412 -0.73 -51.55 1.78
N GLN A 413 -0.08 -52.34 0.93
CA GLN A 413 0.80 -53.42 1.37
C GLN A 413 2.19 -52.89 1.75
N SER A 414 2.70 -51.93 0.97
CA SER A 414 4.04 -51.35 1.17
C SER A 414 4.01 -49.82 1.13
N MET A 415 5.01 -49.18 1.77
CA MET A 415 5.21 -47.73 1.71
C MET A 415 5.50 -47.24 0.28
N ARG A 416 6.10 -48.11 -0.54
CA ARG A 416 6.42 -47.84 -1.95
C ARG A 416 5.17 -47.59 -2.78
N GLN A 417 4.09 -48.34 -2.54
CA GLN A 417 2.80 -48.13 -3.21
C GLN A 417 2.19 -46.78 -2.85
N ILE A 418 2.27 -46.39 -1.57
CA ILE A 418 1.77 -45.08 -1.09
C ILE A 418 2.54 -43.96 -1.76
N LEU A 419 3.87 -44.03 -1.70
CA LEU A 419 4.77 -43.03 -2.27
C LEU A 419 4.52 -42.83 -3.77
N ALA A 420 4.43 -43.93 -4.52
CA ALA A 420 4.22 -43.88 -5.97
C ALA A 420 2.90 -43.20 -6.34
N ILE A 421 1.82 -43.42 -5.60
CA ILE A 421 0.50 -42.85 -5.91
C ILE A 421 0.42 -41.38 -5.44
N TYR A 422 0.87 -41.12 -4.22
CA TYR A 422 0.76 -39.80 -3.59
C TYR A 422 1.61 -38.73 -4.31
N SER A 423 2.77 -39.10 -4.84
CA SER A 423 3.68 -38.16 -5.51
C SER A 423 3.14 -37.62 -6.83
N TRP A 424 2.26 -38.35 -7.53
CA TRP A 424 1.81 -37.95 -8.87
C TRP A 424 0.86 -36.75 -8.90
N ASN A 425 0.30 -36.36 -7.75
CA ASN A 425 -0.46 -35.13 -7.61
C ASN A 425 0.37 -33.86 -7.91
N VAL A 426 1.71 -33.98 -7.98
CA VAL A 426 2.59 -32.87 -8.36
C VAL A 426 2.20 -32.21 -9.69
N HIS A 427 1.63 -32.94 -10.65
CA HIS A 427 1.22 -32.35 -11.93
C HIS A 427 0.02 -31.41 -11.81
N LEU A 428 -0.94 -31.70 -10.92
CA LEU A 428 -2.04 -30.79 -10.66
C LEU A 428 -1.52 -29.51 -9.99
N ASN A 429 -0.57 -29.66 -9.05
CA ASN A 429 0.10 -28.52 -8.43
C ASN A 429 0.92 -27.71 -9.44
N LEU A 430 1.55 -28.37 -10.43
CA LEU A 430 2.30 -27.71 -11.49
C LEU A 430 1.38 -26.91 -12.43
N ILE A 431 0.24 -27.47 -12.81
CA ILE A 431 -0.78 -26.76 -13.62
C ILE A 431 -1.28 -25.54 -12.85
N LEU A 432 -1.59 -25.70 -11.56
CA LEU A 432 -1.99 -24.60 -10.70
C LEU A 432 -0.89 -23.53 -10.60
N LEU A 433 0.37 -23.94 -10.43
CA LEU A 433 1.51 -23.02 -10.38
C LEU A 433 1.63 -22.21 -11.68
N LEU A 434 1.49 -22.85 -12.84
CA LEU A 434 1.51 -22.18 -14.14
C LEU A 434 0.35 -21.18 -14.26
N PHE A 435 -0.85 -21.56 -13.82
CA PHE A 435 -2.00 -20.67 -13.80
C PHE A 435 -1.77 -19.44 -12.91
N ILE A 436 -1.28 -19.64 -11.67
CA ILE A 436 -0.95 -18.55 -10.75
C ILE A 436 0.13 -17.64 -11.34
N PHE A 437 1.16 -18.23 -11.94
CA PHE A 437 2.25 -17.47 -12.56
C PHE A 437 1.76 -16.61 -13.73
N ILE A 438 0.93 -17.17 -14.62
CA ILE A 438 0.33 -16.41 -15.73
C ILE A 438 -0.59 -15.31 -15.18
N ALA A 439 -1.40 -15.62 -14.17
CA ALA A 439 -2.29 -14.67 -13.55
C ALA A 439 -1.55 -13.48 -12.92
N PHE A 440 -0.42 -13.76 -12.27
CA PHE A 440 0.46 -12.76 -11.68
C PHE A 440 1.17 -11.91 -12.74
N VAL A 441 1.74 -12.54 -13.78
CA VAL A 441 2.43 -11.81 -14.88
C VAL A 441 1.47 -10.87 -15.61
N ASN A 442 0.22 -11.28 -15.79
CA ASN A 442 -0.79 -10.49 -16.50
C ASN A 442 -1.57 -9.53 -15.58
N GLN A 443 -1.25 -9.46 -14.28
CA GLN A 443 -1.91 -8.60 -13.29
C GLN A 443 -3.45 -8.66 -13.36
N PHE A 444 -4.03 -9.86 -13.46
CA PHE A 444 -5.49 -9.98 -13.55
C PHE A 444 -6.17 -9.48 -12.26
N SER A 445 -6.78 -8.30 -12.31
CA SER A 445 -7.48 -7.68 -11.17
C SER A 445 -8.69 -8.47 -10.66
N ILE A 446 -9.18 -9.43 -11.46
CA ILE A 446 -10.40 -10.21 -11.20
C ILE A 446 -10.14 -11.36 -10.21
N ILE A 447 -8.89 -11.82 -10.07
CA ILE A 447 -8.59 -13.00 -9.25
C ILE A 447 -8.26 -12.55 -7.83
N ASN A 448 -9.26 -12.58 -6.95
CA ASN A 448 -9.09 -12.33 -5.51
C ASN A 448 -8.01 -13.26 -4.94
N GLY A 449 -6.98 -12.71 -4.29
CA GLY A 449 -5.87 -13.47 -3.70
C GLY A 449 -6.32 -14.62 -2.78
N MET A 450 -7.43 -14.45 -2.07
CA MET A 450 -7.99 -15.49 -1.20
C MET A 450 -8.48 -16.72 -1.97
N THR A 451 -8.98 -16.52 -3.20
CA THR A 451 -9.40 -17.65 -4.06
C THR A 451 -8.20 -18.47 -4.52
N ILE A 452 -7.07 -17.83 -4.81
CA ILE A 452 -5.82 -18.53 -5.16
C ILE A 452 -5.31 -19.33 -3.96
N LEU A 453 -5.29 -18.72 -2.76
CA LEU A 453 -4.86 -19.41 -1.55
C LEU A 453 -5.72 -20.66 -1.29
N PHE A 454 -7.04 -20.52 -1.42
CA PHE A 454 -7.96 -21.65 -1.30
C PHE A 454 -7.65 -22.75 -2.33
N LEU A 455 -7.37 -22.40 -3.58
CA LEU A 455 -7.00 -23.36 -4.62
C LEU A 455 -5.68 -24.09 -4.31
N ILE A 456 -4.68 -23.40 -3.76
CA ILE A 456 -3.40 -24.01 -3.32
C ILE A 456 -3.64 -25.02 -2.21
N ILE A 457 -4.41 -24.65 -1.18
CA ILE A 457 -4.74 -25.53 -0.06
C ILE A 457 -5.56 -26.74 -0.54
N LEU A 458 -6.53 -26.49 -1.43
CA LEU A 458 -7.36 -27.54 -2.02
C LEU A 458 -6.51 -28.53 -2.84
N SER A 459 -5.60 -28.04 -3.68
CA SER A 459 -4.75 -28.91 -4.50
C SER A 459 -3.80 -29.77 -3.65
N TRP A 460 -3.31 -29.23 -2.53
CA TRP A 460 -2.55 -29.98 -1.54
C TRP A 460 -3.39 -31.13 -0.94
N CYS A 461 -4.58 -30.81 -0.42
CA CYS A 461 -5.46 -31.76 0.26
C CYS A 461 -5.97 -32.87 -0.68
N ILE A 462 -6.24 -32.55 -1.94
CA ILE A 462 -6.71 -33.51 -2.95
C ILE A 462 -5.74 -34.70 -3.07
N GLY A 463 -4.43 -34.48 -2.96
CA GLY A 463 -3.45 -35.57 -3.05
C GLY A 463 -3.61 -36.62 -1.95
N PHE A 464 -3.87 -36.18 -0.72
CA PHE A 464 -4.13 -37.08 0.40
C PHE A 464 -5.45 -37.83 0.21
N VAL A 465 -6.52 -37.12 -0.16
CA VAL A 465 -7.85 -37.70 -0.36
C VAL A 465 -7.83 -38.77 -1.45
N ILE A 466 -7.23 -38.47 -2.61
CA ILE A 466 -7.10 -39.41 -3.72
C ILE A 466 -6.35 -40.66 -3.27
N SER A 467 -5.23 -40.50 -2.58
CA SER A 467 -4.42 -41.62 -2.09
C SER A 467 -5.16 -42.46 -1.05
N SER A 468 -5.92 -41.83 -0.15
CA SER A 468 -6.78 -42.54 0.81
C SER A 468 -7.84 -43.39 0.09
N ILE A 469 -8.52 -42.84 -0.91
CA ILE A 469 -9.53 -43.56 -1.69
C ILE A 469 -8.91 -44.74 -2.46
N GLN A 470 -7.73 -44.56 -3.05
CA GLN A 470 -7.06 -45.68 -3.76
C GLN A 470 -6.62 -46.78 -2.79
N GLY A 471 -6.10 -46.43 -1.61
CA GLY A 471 -5.77 -47.41 -0.58
C GLY A 471 -6.97 -48.27 -0.15
N ALA A 472 -8.17 -47.69 -0.15
CA ALA A 472 -9.41 -48.40 0.17
C ALA A 472 -9.84 -49.42 -0.90
N LYS A 473 -9.56 -49.13 -2.18
CA LYS A 473 -9.92 -50.03 -3.30
C LYS A 473 -9.12 -51.33 -3.29
N ILE A 474 -7.92 -51.33 -2.71
CA ILE A 474 -7.04 -52.52 -2.63
C ILE A 474 -7.67 -53.60 -1.75
N ASN A 475 -8.39 -53.22 -0.69
CA ASN A 475 -9.01 -54.14 0.25
C ASN A 475 -10.54 -53.99 0.29
N TYR A 476 -11.21 -54.75 -0.57
CA TYR A 476 -12.66 -54.69 -0.80
C TYR A 476 -13.51 -54.88 0.49
N ARG A 477 -13.03 -55.63 1.48
CA ARG A 477 -13.76 -55.91 2.74
C ARG A 477 -13.54 -54.87 3.86
N THR A 478 -12.38 -54.22 3.89
CA THR A 478 -11.99 -53.29 4.98
C THR A 478 -11.79 -51.85 4.50
N GLY A 479 -11.99 -51.57 3.20
CA GLY A 479 -11.77 -50.26 2.60
C GLY A 479 -12.53 -49.11 3.27
N LYS A 480 -13.78 -49.33 3.71
CA LYS A 480 -14.54 -48.30 4.45
C LYS A 480 -13.87 -47.91 5.77
N ARG A 481 -13.37 -48.89 6.52
CA ARG A 481 -12.64 -48.64 7.79
C ARG A 481 -11.32 -47.94 7.52
N TYR A 482 -10.63 -48.30 6.43
CA TYR A 482 -9.39 -47.65 6.02
C TYR A 482 -9.61 -46.14 5.77
N VAL A 483 -10.61 -45.76 4.96
CA VAL A 483 -10.92 -44.35 4.66
C VAL A 483 -11.30 -43.59 5.92
N ILE A 484 -12.15 -44.16 6.78
CA ILE A 484 -12.58 -43.50 8.03
C ILE A 484 -11.36 -43.21 8.91
N TRP A 485 -10.45 -44.18 9.07
CA TRP A 485 -9.25 -43.98 9.88
C TRP A 485 -8.28 -42.99 9.24
N SER A 486 -7.93 -43.14 7.96
CA SER A 486 -6.94 -42.25 7.33
C SER A 486 -7.48 -40.83 7.15
N LEU A 487 -8.68 -40.67 6.59
CA LEU A 487 -9.26 -39.36 6.31
C LEU A 487 -9.78 -38.70 7.58
N GLY A 488 -10.35 -39.47 8.52
CA GLY A 488 -10.77 -38.97 9.82
C GLY A 488 -9.61 -38.49 10.68
N THR A 489 -8.50 -39.24 10.75
CA THR A 489 -7.31 -38.76 11.47
C THR A 489 -6.69 -37.55 10.81
N TYR A 490 -6.66 -37.49 9.48
CA TYR A 490 -6.18 -36.32 8.74
C TYR A 490 -7.02 -35.07 8.99
N ILE A 491 -8.35 -35.17 8.90
CA ILE A 491 -9.25 -34.05 9.23
C ILE A 491 -9.07 -33.62 10.69
N LEU A 492 -9.00 -34.57 11.63
CA LEU A 492 -8.79 -34.27 13.05
C LEU A 492 -7.48 -33.52 13.26
N LEU A 493 -6.39 -33.96 12.62
CA LEU A 493 -5.08 -33.33 12.73
C LEU A 493 -5.08 -31.93 12.12
N ILE A 494 -5.75 -31.72 10.97
CA ILE A 494 -5.96 -30.38 10.41
C ILE A 494 -6.77 -29.50 11.36
N SER A 495 -7.91 -29.99 11.87
CA SER A 495 -8.76 -29.25 12.81
C SER A 495 -8.02 -28.91 14.11
N LEU A 496 -7.23 -29.83 14.64
CA LEU A 496 -6.37 -29.61 15.79
C LEU A 496 -5.29 -28.56 15.48
N SER A 497 -4.68 -28.61 14.30
CA SER A 497 -3.66 -27.65 13.88
C SER A 497 -4.26 -26.25 13.75
N ILE A 498 -5.47 -26.13 13.16
CA ILE A 498 -6.20 -24.86 13.06
C ILE A 498 -6.56 -24.35 14.45
N TYR A 499 -7.02 -25.22 15.35
CA TYR A 499 -7.38 -24.85 16.72
C TYR A 499 -6.16 -24.41 17.55
N LEU A 500 -5.06 -25.14 17.48
CA LEU A 500 -3.81 -24.76 18.14
C LEU A 500 -3.25 -23.47 17.55
N PHE A 501 -3.36 -23.29 16.23
CA PHE A 501 -2.98 -22.04 15.58
C PHE A 501 -3.85 -20.90 16.09
N SER A 502 -5.19 -21.03 16.12
CA SER A 502 -6.09 -19.98 16.58
C SER A 502 -5.91 -19.61 18.05
N GLN A 503 -5.42 -20.54 18.88
CA GLN A 503 -5.10 -20.28 20.29
C GLN A 503 -3.68 -19.71 20.52
N SER A 504 -2.82 -19.72 19.51
CA SER A 504 -1.45 -19.19 19.66
C SER A 504 -1.45 -17.66 19.68
N GLU A 505 -0.72 -17.06 20.63
CA GLU A 505 -0.54 -15.60 20.71
C GLU A 505 0.06 -15.02 19.42
N VAL A 506 0.87 -15.82 18.72
CA VAL A 506 1.44 -15.47 17.41
C VAL A 506 0.36 -15.33 16.32
N SER A 507 -0.67 -16.18 16.32
CA SER A 507 -1.77 -16.03 15.35
C SER A 507 -2.68 -14.85 15.66
N HIS A 508 -2.86 -14.52 16.95
CA HIS A 508 -3.57 -13.30 17.37
C HIS A 508 -2.79 -12.06 16.94
N GLY A 509 -1.45 -12.07 17.05
CA GLY A 509 -0.58 -11.04 16.49
C GLY A 509 -0.76 -10.88 14.97
N ILE A 510 -0.65 -11.98 14.21
CA ILE A 510 -0.80 -11.97 12.75
C ILE A 510 -2.21 -11.55 12.31
N MET A 511 -3.27 -12.02 12.99
CA MET A 511 -4.65 -11.62 12.66
C MET A 511 -4.95 -10.18 13.04
N SER A 512 -4.47 -9.70 14.20
CA SER A 512 -4.67 -8.30 14.60
C SER A 512 -4.06 -7.32 13.60
N MET A 513 -2.95 -7.72 12.96
CA MET A 513 -2.27 -6.94 11.94
C MET A 513 -2.99 -7.00 10.58
N LEU A 514 -3.49 -8.16 10.18
CA LEU A 514 -4.33 -8.32 8.96
C LEU A 514 -5.68 -7.60 9.07
N TYR A 515 -6.21 -7.41 10.29
CA TYR A 515 -7.43 -6.62 10.53
C TYR A 515 -7.17 -5.11 10.68
N ALA A 516 -5.92 -4.69 10.91
CA ALA A 516 -5.53 -3.29 10.99
C ALA A 516 -5.17 -2.67 9.62
N LEU A 517 -5.02 -3.52 8.61
CA LEU A 517 -4.96 -3.18 7.17
C LEU A 517 -6.37 -3.23 6.58
#